data_AF-A0A8I0TUZ4-F1
#
_entry.id   AF-A0A8I0TUZ4-F1
#
_cell.length_a   1.000
_cell.length_b   1.000
_cell.length_c   1.000
_cell.angle_alpha   90.00
_cell.angle_beta   90.00
_cell.angle_gamma   90.00
#
_symmetry.space_group_name_H-M   'P 1'
#
loop_
_entity.id
_entity.type
_entity.pdbx_description
1 polymer ?
#
loop_
_entity_poly.entity_id
_entity_poly.type
_entity_poly.pdbx_seq_one_letter_code
_entity_poly.pdbx_strand_id
1 'polypeptide(L)'
;MSQISRDADPVSLWASARVSELLDGQGDPPKYGNREWQELPNGDPRKAAAMITAAEMWRRYGDEQELMTWFRDAYRNREPLAGRRTLAELDALARLKPAKPVQATPGWPPIALPGRPGWYRCHVDGRQVDVQRTDVAA
;
A
#
# COMPACT_ATOMS: atom_id res chain seq x y z
N MET A 1 -29.97 -24.91 -30.34
CA MET A 1 -30.95 -23.88 -29.96
C MET A 1 -30.19 -22.79 -29.20
N SER A 2 -29.90 -21.69 -29.90
CA SER A 2 -29.12 -20.56 -29.41
C SER A 2 -29.82 -19.84 -28.25
N GLN A 3 -29.15 -19.74 -27.11
CA GLN A 3 -29.48 -18.74 -26.09
C GLN A 3 -28.97 -17.39 -26.60
N ILE A 4 -29.85 -16.63 -27.26
CA ILE A 4 -29.63 -15.22 -27.56
C ILE A 4 -29.60 -14.49 -26.22
N SER A 5 -28.43 -13.92 -25.90
CA SER A 5 -28.15 -13.09 -24.73
C SER A 5 -29.15 -11.93 -24.64
N ARG A 6 -30.22 -12.12 -23.86
CA ARG A 6 -31.17 -11.06 -23.49
C ARG A 6 -30.67 -10.43 -22.20
N ASP A 7 -29.85 -9.40 -22.36
CA ASP A 7 -29.83 -8.17 -21.54
C ASP A 7 -28.68 -7.30 -22.05
N ALA A 8 -28.76 -6.92 -23.33
CA ALA A 8 -27.87 -5.90 -23.87
C ALA A 8 -28.28 -4.56 -23.25
N ASP A 9 -27.38 -3.97 -22.46
CA ASP A 9 -27.56 -2.68 -21.81
C ASP A 9 -28.06 -1.62 -22.83
N PRO A 10 -29.30 -1.10 -22.69
CA PRO A 10 -29.90 -0.23 -23.67
C PRO A 10 -29.13 1.09 -23.84
N VAL A 11 -28.44 1.55 -22.80
CA VAL A 11 -27.61 2.77 -22.86
C VAL A 11 -26.35 2.51 -23.69
N SER A 12 -25.70 1.36 -23.47
CA SER A 12 -24.56 0.93 -24.28
C SER A 12 -24.90 0.81 -25.76
N LEU A 13 -26.08 0.26 -26.07
CA LEU A 13 -26.55 0.12 -27.45
C LEU A 13 -26.84 1.47 -28.09
N TRP A 14 -27.55 2.35 -27.37
CA TRP A 14 -27.81 3.71 -27.84
C TRP A 14 -26.51 4.48 -28.10
N ALA A 15 -25.56 4.43 -27.17
CA ALA A 15 -24.30 5.16 -27.30
C ALA A 15 -23.50 4.66 -28.51
N SER A 16 -23.41 3.34 -28.69
CA SER A 16 -22.75 2.75 -29.87
C SER A 16 -23.42 3.18 -31.16
N ALA A 17 -24.75 3.09 -31.25
CA ALA A 17 -25.49 3.49 -32.44
C ALA A 17 -25.30 4.98 -32.76
N ARG A 18 -25.34 5.85 -31.73
CA ARG A 18 -25.17 7.29 -31.90
C ARG A 18 -23.77 7.67 -32.34
N VAL A 19 -22.74 7.01 -31.81
CA VAL A 19 -21.35 7.21 -32.26
C VAL A 19 -21.20 6.79 -33.73
N SER A 20 -21.73 5.62 -34.12
CA SER A 20 -21.69 5.17 -35.51
C SER A 20 -22.41 6.12 -36.48
N GLU A 21 -23.57 6.66 -36.07
CA GLU A 21 -24.31 7.66 -36.86
C GLU A 21 -23.52 8.96 -37.04
N LEU A 22 -22.91 9.48 -35.97
CA LEU A 22 -22.14 10.73 -36.02
C LEU A 22 -20.89 10.63 -36.90
N LEU A 23 -20.28 9.45 -36.93
CA LEU A 23 -19.06 9.22 -37.70
C LEU A 23 -19.33 8.84 -39.14
N ASP A 24 -20.57 8.49 -39.50
CA ASP A 24 -20.96 8.07 -40.86
C ASP A 24 -20.02 7.00 -41.45
N GLY A 25 -19.64 6.02 -40.61
CA GLY A 25 -18.71 4.95 -40.99
C GLY A 25 -17.24 5.37 -41.09
N GLN A 26 -16.89 6.61 -40.77
CA GLN A 26 -15.49 7.01 -40.55
C GLN A 26 -14.97 6.39 -39.24
N GLY A 27 -13.65 6.19 -39.18
CA GLY A 27 -12.99 5.47 -38.08
C GLY A 27 -13.19 6.08 -36.69
N ASP A 28 -12.46 5.57 -35.72
CA ASP A 28 -12.68 5.94 -34.32
C ASP A 28 -12.54 7.45 -34.05
N PRO A 29 -13.37 8.02 -33.16
CA PRO A 29 -13.27 9.42 -32.82
C PRO A 29 -11.98 9.69 -32.05
N PRO A 30 -11.42 10.91 -32.12
CA PRO A 30 -10.29 11.29 -31.28
C PRO A 30 -10.68 11.21 -29.80
N LYS A 31 -9.69 11.00 -28.92
CA LYS A 31 -9.95 10.96 -27.48
C LYS A 31 -10.46 12.31 -26.98
N TYR A 32 -11.56 12.33 -26.24
CA TYR A 32 -12.10 13.55 -25.65
C TYR A 32 -11.03 14.35 -24.88
N GLY A 33 -10.94 15.64 -25.18
CA GLY A 33 -10.01 16.57 -24.53
C GLY A 33 -8.55 16.46 -24.98
N ASN A 34 -8.19 15.51 -25.84
CA ASN A 34 -6.84 15.47 -26.41
C ASN A 34 -6.63 16.61 -27.43
N ARG A 35 -5.39 16.78 -27.90
CA ARG A 35 -5.04 17.85 -28.85
C ARG A 35 -5.83 17.75 -30.16
N GLU A 36 -5.92 16.56 -30.74
CA GLU A 36 -6.65 16.32 -31.99
C GLU A 36 -8.13 16.73 -31.86
N TRP A 37 -8.78 16.37 -30.75
CA TRP A 37 -10.15 16.77 -30.43
C TRP A 37 -10.28 18.29 -30.23
N GLN A 38 -9.31 18.94 -29.60
CA GLN A 38 -9.32 20.40 -29.40
C GLN A 38 -9.18 21.17 -30.72
N GLU A 39 -8.36 20.66 -31.63
CA GLU A 39 -8.10 21.26 -32.95
C GLU A 39 -9.26 21.09 -33.94
N LEU A 40 -10.21 20.17 -33.68
CA LEU A 40 -11.41 20.03 -34.50
C LEU A 40 -12.25 21.32 -34.52
N PRO A 41 -12.90 21.64 -35.66
CA PRO A 41 -13.85 22.74 -35.72
C PRO A 41 -15.00 22.62 -34.72
N ASN A 42 -15.55 23.75 -34.32
CA ASN A 42 -16.79 23.77 -33.56
C ASN A 42 -17.93 23.23 -34.43
N GLY A 43 -18.72 22.28 -33.89
CA GLY A 43 -19.77 21.59 -34.63
C GLY A 43 -19.33 20.35 -35.40
N ASP A 44 -18.03 20.01 -35.40
CA ASP A 44 -17.56 18.75 -35.99
C ASP A 44 -18.18 17.55 -35.24
N PRO A 45 -18.86 16.61 -35.93
CA PRO A 45 -19.57 15.51 -35.28
C PRO A 45 -18.62 14.55 -34.55
N ARG A 46 -17.33 14.50 -34.93
CA ARG A 46 -16.31 13.72 -34.21
C ARG A 46 -16.10 14.22 -32.79
N LYS A 47 -16.34 15.52 -32.51
CA LYS A 47 -16.31 16.03 -31.13
C LYS A 47 -17.40 15.41 -30.28
N ALA A 48 -18.62 15.31 -30.81
CA ALA A 48 -19.75 14.71 -30.11
C ALA A 48 -19.55 13.21 -29.93
N ALA A 49 -19.07 12.50 -30.95
CA ALA A 49 -18.72 11.08 -30.85
C ALA A 49 -17.69 10.84 -29.75
N ALA A 50 -16.62 11.64 -29.70
CA ALA A 50 -15.60 11.55 -28.65
C ALA A 50 -16.17 11.77 -27.23
N MET A 51 -17.07 12.74 -27.05
CA MET A 51 -17.73 12.99 -25.76
C MET A 51 -18.58 11.80 -25.31
N ILE A 52 -19.38 11.22 -26.20
CA ILE A 52 -20.23 10.06 -25.89
C ILE A 52 -19.35 8.85 -25.53
N THR A 53 -18.31 8.58 -26.32
CA THR A 53 -17.35 7.51 -26.03
C THR A 53 -16.68 7.70 -24.67
N ALA A 54 -16.25 8.92 -24.33
CA ALA A 54 -15.65 9.20 -23.03
C ALA A 54 -16.64 9.02 -21.87
N ALA A 55 -17.88 9.49 -22.03
CA ALA A 55 -18.92 9.31 -21.03
C ALA A 55 -19.23 7.82 -20.78
N GLU A 56 -19.27 7.01 -21.84
CA GLU A 56 -19.46 5.55 -21.71
C GLU A 56 -18.29 4.86 -21.02
N MET A 57 -17.05 5.29 -21.29
CA MET A 57 -15.88 4.77 -20.58
C MET A 57 -15.97 5.08 -19.08
N TRP A 58 -16.40 6.30 -18.71
CA TRP A 58 -16.66 6.66 -17.31
C TRP A 58 -17.82 5.84 -16.71
N ARG A 59 -18.91 5.62 -17.43
CA ARG A 59 -20.05 4.84 -16.91
C ARG A 59 -19.68 3.38 -16.67
N ARG A 60 -18.85 2.79 -17.53
CA ARG A 60 -18.48 1.36 -17.47
C ARG A 60 -17.32 1.07 -16.53
N TYR A 61 -16.33 1.96 -16.50
CA TYR A 61 -15.05 1.70 -15.84
C TYR A 61 -14.68 2.80 -14.84
N GLY A 62 -15.42 3.89 -14.80
CA GLY A 62 -15.19 4.98 -13.87
C GLY A 62 -15.71 4.63 -12.49
N ASP A 63 -14.82 4.67 -11.51
CA ASP A 63 -15.18 4.71 -10.10
C ASP A 63 -14.89 6.12 -9.57
N GLU A 64 -15.94 6.93 -9.45
CA GLU A 64 -15.83 8.29 -8.92
C GLU A 64 -15.35 8.27 -7.48
N GLN A 65 -15.75 7.29 -6.67
CA GLN A 65 -15.37 7.22 -5.27
C GLN A 65 -13.90 6.84 -5.11
N GLU A 66 -13.40 5.90 -5.92
CA GLU A 66 -11.98 5.56 -5.98
C GLU A 66 -11.17 6.77 -6.43
N LEU A 67 -11.59 7.46 -7.50
CA LEU A 67 -10.91 8.65 -7.99
C LEU A 67 -10.88 9.78 -6.95
N MET A 68 -12.00 10.05 -6.29
CA MET A 68 -12.08 11.07 -5.23
C MET A 68 -11.27 10.68 -3.99
N THR A 69 -11.19 9.38 -3.68
CA THR A 69 -10.32 8.88 -2.62
C THR A 69 -8.85 9.08 -2.97
N TRP A 70 -8.46 8.74 -4.19
CA TRP A 70 -7.12 9.01 -4.70
C TRP A 70 -6.77 10.50 -4.64
N PHE A 71 -7.67 11.39 -5.09
CA PHE A 71 -7.45 12.84 -5.00
C PHE A 71 -7.25 13.30 -3.56
N ARG A 72 -8.12 12.88 -2.63
CA ARG A 72 -7.99 13.23 -1.21
C ARG A 72 -6.67 12.75 -0.62
N ASP A 73 -6.19 11.58 -1.02
CA ASP A 73 -4.90 11.04 -0.56
C ASP A 73 -3.70 11.74 -1.20
N ALA A 74 -3.77 12.08 -2.49
CA ALA A 74 -2.72 12.81 -3.20
C ALA A 74 -2.54 14.23 -2.63
N TYR A 75 -3.64 14.89 -2.28
CA TYR A 75 -3.64 16.22 -1.66
C TYR A 75 -3.58 16.19 -0.13
N ARG A 76 -3.49 15.01 0.49
CA ARG A 76 -3.29 14.91 1.93
C ARG A 76 -1.92 15.54 2.23
N ASN A 77 -1.94 16.63 3.00
CA ASN A 77 -0.72 17.26 3.50
C ASN A 77 0.10 16.19 4.23
N ARG A 78 1.16 15.71 3.57
CA ARG A 78 2.10 14.80 4.20
C ARG A 78 2.79 15.56 5.31
N GLU A 79 2.94 14.91 6.45
CA GLU A 79 3.60 15.51 7.60
C GLU A 79 4.98 16.05 7.16
N PRO A 80 5.27 17.33 7.43
CA PRO A 80 6.52 17.96 7.01
C PRO A 80 7.71 17.12 7.45
N LEU A 81 8.69 16.95 6.56
CA LEU A 81 9.90 16.17 6.87
C LEU A 81 10.61 16.66 8.15
N ALA A 82 10.46 17.96 8.47
CA ALA A 82 11.02 18.57 9.67
C ALA A 82 10.49 18.01 11.00
N GLY A 83 9.28 17.44 11.02
CA GLY A 83 8.70 16.80 12.20
C GLY A 83 9.03 15.30 12.33
N ARG A 84 9.70 14.72 11.33
CA ARG A 84 10.01 13.29 11.34
C ARG A 84 11.28 13.02 12.13
N ARG A 85 11.27 11.88 12.83
CA ARG A 85 12.48 11.34 13.46
C ARG A 85 13.55 11.08 12.40
N THR A 86 14.75 11.53 12.68
CA THR A 86 15.98 11.24 11.94
C THR A 86 16.31 9.75 12.01
N LEU A 87 17.15 9.27 11.08
CA LEU A 87 17.68 7.91 11.13
C LEU A 87 18.39 7.61 12.46
N ALA A 88 19.12 8.59 13.01
CA ALA A 88 19.79 8.45 14.29
C ALA A 88 18.81 8.26 15.46
N GLU A 89 17.67 8.94 15.45
CA GLU A 89 16.62 8.78 16.47
C GLU A 89 15.91 7.43 16.34
N LEU A 90 15.67 6.96 15.10
CA LEU A 90 15.13 5.62 14.86
C LEU A 90 16.10 4.53 15.32
N ASP A 91 17.39 4.68 15.00
CA ASP A 91 18.44 3.78 15.47
C ASP A 91 18.54 3.77 17.00
N ALA A 92 18.43 4.94 17.64
CA ALA A 92 18.42 5.04 19.09
C ALA A 92 17.23 4.31 19.72
N LEU A 93 16.05 4.38 19.11
CA LEU A 93 14.86 3.64 19.54
C LEU A 93 14.97 2.13 19.26
N ALA A 94 15.67 1.75 18.20
CA ALA A 94 15.88 0.35 17.82
C ALA A 94 16.96 -0.36 18.67
N ARG A 95 17.81 0.40 19.39
CA ARG A 95 18.82 -0.19 20.28
C ARG A 95 18.15 -1.03 21.36
N LEU A 96 18.46 -2.33 21.35
CA LEU A 96 18.04 -3.28 22.39
C LEU A 96 18.50 -2.77 23.76
N LYS A 97 17.62 -2.84 24.76
CA LYS A 97 17.97 -2.51 26.15
C LYS A 97 19.12 -3.40 26.60
N PRO A 98 20.08 -2.88 27.39
CA PRO A 98 21.17 -3.69 27.91
C PRO A 98 20.62 -4.85 28.74
N ALA A 99 21.28 -6.01 28.67
CA ALA A 99 20.88 -7.18 29.43
C ALA A 99 20.89 -6.85 30.93
N LYS A 100 19.79 -7.16 31.62
CA LYS A 100 19.67 -6.93 33.07
C LYS A 100 20.64 -7.87 33.80
N PRO A 101 21.42 -7.39 34.79
CA PRO A 101 22.26 -8.27 35.59
C PRO A 101 21.40 -9.27 36.36
N VAL A 102 21.79 -10.54 36.29
CA VAL A 102 21.13 -11.64 37.00
C VAL A 102 21.70 -11.74 38.41
N GLN A 103 20.83 -11.94 39.40
CA GLN A 103 21.20 -12.22 40.78
C GLN A 103 20.81 -13.66 41.11
N ALA A 104 21.77 -14.45 41.58
CA ALA A 104 21.48 -15.77 42.13
C ALA A 104 21.05 -15.61 43.59
N THR A 105 19.85 -16.09 43.89
CA THR A 105 19.24 -16.11 45.22
C THR A 105 19.57 -17.45 45.90
N PRO A 106 19.69 -17.53 47.24
CA PRO A 106 19.89 -18.80 47.93
C PRO A 106 18.87 -19.87 47.51
N GLY A 107 19.35 -21.10 47.26
CA GLY A 107 18.50 -22.24 46.89
C GLY A 107 18.06 -22.30 45.43
N TRP A 108 18.45 -21.33 44.59
CA TRP A 108 18.18 -21.37 43.16
C TRP A 108 19.19 -22.23 42.40
N PRO A 109 18.78 -22.87 41.29
CA PRO A 109 19.72 -23.52 40.39
C PRO A 109 20.67 -22.50 39.73
N PRO A 110 21.85 -22.95 39.26
CA PRO A 110 22.79 -22.13 38.50
C PRO A 110 22.11 -21.38 37.35
N ILE A 111 22.24 -20.05 37.30
CA ILE A 111 21.55 -19.21 36.31
C ILE A 111 22.52 -18.83 35.20
N ALA A 112 22.20 -19.17 33.95
CA ALA A 112 23.04 -18.81 32.80
C ALA A 112 23.19 -17.28 32.66
N LEU A 113 24.42 -16.80 32.47
CA LEU A 113 24.69 -15.38 32.32
C LEU A 113 24.43 -14.90 30.89
N PRO A 114 23.49 -13.95 30.69
CA PRO A 114 23.25 -13.38 29.36
C PRO A 114 24.51 -12.71 28.81
N GLY A 115 24.87 -13.01 27.56
CA GLY A 115 26.07 -12.47 26.91
C GLY A 115 27.38 -13.18 27.28
N ARG A 116 27.36 -14.20 28.15
CA ARG A 116 28.52 -15.06 28.47
C ARG A 116 28.14 -16.54 28.33
N PRO A 117 28.06 -17.07 27.09
CA PRO A 117 27.70 -18.47 26.86
C PRO A 117 28.64 -19.42 27.64
N GLY A 118 28.06 -20.39 28.34
CA GLY A 118 28.81 -21.36 29.15
C GLY A 118 29.19 -20.88 30.56
N TRP A 119 28.82 -19.66 30.95
CA TRP A 119 28.98 -19.14 32.31
C TRP A 119 27.64 -19.11 33.05
N TYR A 120 27.69 -19.48 34.33
CA TYR A 120 26.54 -19.55 35.21
C TYR A 120 26.84 -18.80 36.50
N ARG A 121 25.81 -18.18 37.09
CA ARG A 121 25.86 -17.55 38.40
C ARG A 121 25.15 -18.44 39.41
N CYS A 122 25.88 -18.81 40.46
CA CYS A 122 25.41 -19.62 41.57
C CYS A 122 25.41 -18.80 42.85
N HIS A 123 24.66 -19.27 43.84
CA HIS A 123 24.70 -18.73 45.19
C HIS A 123 25.26 -19.78 46.16
N VAL A 124 26.53 -19.64 46.53
CA VAL A 124 27.29 -20.59 47.37
C VAL A 124 27.75 -19.87 48.63
N ASP A 125 27.49 -20.46 49.80
CA ASP A 125 27.94 -19.95 51.11
C ASP A 125 27.63 -18.46 51.36
N GLY A 126 26.43 -18.00 51.00
CA GLY A 126 26.02 -16.61 51.18
C GLY A 126 26.56 -15.63 50.12
N ARG A 127 27.23 -16.12 49.07
CA ARG A 127 27.87 -15.29 48.04
C ARG A 127 27.44 -15.68 46.63
N GLN A 128 27.41 -14.70 45.74
CA GLN A 128 27.21 -14.92 44.31
C GLN A 128 28.57 -15.22 43.65
N VAL A 129 28.64 -16.36 42.97
CA VAL A 129 29.86 -16.83 42.29
C VAL A 129 29.55 -17.15 40.83
N ASP A 130 30.44 -16.73 39.94
CA ASP A 130 30.36 -17.03 38.51
C ASP A 130 31.25 -18.24 38.22
N VAL A 131 30.65 -19.30 37.67
CA VAL A 131 31.30 -20.58 37.42
C VAL A 131 31.10 -20.99 35.97
N GLN A 132 32.05 -21.75 35.42
CA GLN A 132 31.93 -22.27 34.07
C GLN A 132 31.10 -23.56 34.08
N ARG A 133 30.40 -23.88 32.99
CA ARG A 133 29.51 -25.06 32.89
C ARG A 133 30.16 -26.37 33.32
N THR A 134 31.46 -26.52 33.11
CA THR A 134 32.24 -27.70 33.51
C THR A 134 32.32 -27.88 35.01
N ASP A 135 32.23 -26.79 35.77
CA ASP A 135 32.43 -26.74 37.22
C ASP A 135 31.10 -26.81 37.98
N VAL A 136 29.98 -26.78 37.27
CA VAL A 136 28.61 -26.84 37.82
C VAL A 136 28.13 -28.29 37.99
N ALA A 137 28.83 -29.26 37.37
CA ALA A 137 28.44 -30.67 37.33
C ALA A 137 29.20 -31.57 38.34
N ALA A 138 29.94 -30.98 39.28
CA ALA A 138 30.61 -31.67 40.39
C ALA A 138 29.94 -31.29 41.72
#